data_AF-E3MYZ4-F1
#
_entry.id   AF-E3MYZ4-F1
#
_cell.length_a   1.000
_cell.length_b   1.000
_cell.length_c   1.000
_cell.angle_alpha   90.00
_cell.angle_beta   90.00
_cell.angle_gamma   90.00
#
_symmetry.space_group_name_H-M   'P 1'
#
loop_
_entity.id
_entity.type
_entity.pdbx_description
1 polymer ?
#
loop_
_entity_poly.entity_id
_entity_poly.type
_entity_poly.pdbx_seq_one_letter_code
_entity_poly.pdbx_strand_id
1 'polypeptide(L)'
;MTSAFLTITEYCILVGKFGFFSNAIFGGILVYLTVFCIKRQFGSYKKLLVNFQVVGFIFASFDYVFPTLLHTYNRTLVYFSFFHPFQLPNYILQWMSAAYCGIFAATLCILAIQFLYRFWSVFDTPKLIYFDGFNYFIWIVYYIFFGALWAFAVGYFFALDDYGKQYLADEFVVKYHKNISDIPILSLLSYEENSIKWESLYGLSMITGISTVQYTVICVCAFKMYKGMREKLLAMSPLHRRIHNQFYKALLIQTFAPSIFLFSPVFFMLSIPYADLNISFPSSIFASGFTVYPAIDSICIMYCVSEYGRCFRNLVSSVKVKLGYEHSSSITQERCGNMANLTATN
;
A
#
# COMPACT_ATOMS: atom_id res chain seq x y z
N MET A 1 18.64 10.03 23.86
CA MET A 1 18.44 9.01 22.80
C MET A 1 17.07 8.33 22.88
N THR A 2 16.49 8.12 24.07
CA THR A 2 15.14 7.55 24.28
C THR A 2 14.00 8.40 23.72
N SER A 3 14.07 9.74 23.86
CA SER A 3 13.07 10.64 23.24
C SER A 3 12.97 10.49 21.72
N ALA A 4 14.08 10.16 21.04
CA ALA A 4 14.09 10.04 19.58
C ALA A 4 13.23 8.88 19.07
N PHE A 5 13.15 7.75 19.79
CA PHE A 5 12.34 6.60 19.36
C PHE A 5 10.85 6.91 19.40
N LEU A 6 10.38 7.50 20.50
CA LEU A 6 8.99 7.95 20.62
C LEU A 6 8.67 9.00 19.56
N THR A 7 9.53 10.02 19.41
CA THR A 7 9.35 11.06 18.38
C THR A 7 9.29 10.48 16.96
N ILE A 8 10.19 9.55 16.59
CA ILE A 8 10.14 8.90 15.27
C ILE A 8 8.85 8.11 15.10
N THR A 9 8.41 7.43 16.15
CA THR A 9 7.17 6.64 16.14
C THR A 9 5.95 7.55 15.95
N GLU A 10 5.89 8.69 16.63
CA GLU A 10 4.87 9.72 16.44
C GLU A 10 4.84 10.25 15.00
N TYR A 11 6.02 10.50 14.42
CA TYR A 11 6.12 10.85 13.00
C TYR A 11 5.60 9.74 12.09
N CYS A 12 5.92 8.47 12.36
CA CYS A 12 5.40 7.34 11.58
C CYS A 12 3.87 7.25 11.65
N ILE A 13 3.28 7.45 12.84
CA ILE A 13 1.82 7.50 13.02
C ILE A 13 1.23 8.68 12.23
N LEU A 14 1.88 9.85 12.26
CA LEU A 14 1.45 11.01 11.48
C LEU A 14 1.51 10.73 9.97
N VAL A 15 2.56 10.05 9.50
CA VAL A 15 2.66 9.62 8.09
C VAL A 15 1.58 8.61 7.75
N GLY A 16 1.24 7.67 8.64
CA GLY A 16 0.09 6.77 8.48
C GLY A 16 -1.23 7.54 8.29
N LYS A 17 -1.48 8.56 9.11
CA LYS A 17 -2.65 9.45 8.95
C LYS A 17 -2.63 10.18 7.61
N PHE A 18 -1.48 10.72 7.21
CA PHE A 18 -1.31 11.33 5.89
C PHE A 18 -1.55 10.32 4.76
N GLY A 19 -1.06 9.08 4.90
CA GLY A 19 -1.30 7.96 4.00
C GLY A 19 -2.79 7.67 3.83
N PHE A 20 -3.55 7.63 4.92
CA PHE A 20 -5.00 7.47 4.88
C PHE A 20 -5.69 8.59 4.08
N PHE A 21 -5.46 9.86 4.43
CA PHE A 21 -6.11 10.97 3.73
C PHE A 21 -5.69 11.08 2.26
N SER A 22 -4.40 10.89 1.98
CA SER A 22 -3.89 10.93 0.60
C SER A 22 -4.48 9.78 -0.24
N ASN A 23 -4.60 8.59 0.32
CA ASN A 23 -5.21 7.46 -0.37
C ASN A 23 -6.72 7.66 -0.57
N ALA A 24 -7.43 8.20 0.42
CA ALA A 24 -8.85 8.57 0.28
C ALA A 24 -9.07 9.57 -0.87
N ILE A 25 -8.22 10.59 -0.97
CA ILE A 25 -8.32 11.64 -1.99
C ILE A 25 -7.88 11.10 -3.36
N PHE A 26 -6.62 10.68 -3.51
CA PHE A 26 -6.07 10.31 -4.81
C PHE A 26 -6.62 8.98 -5.32
N GLY A 27 -6.78 7.99 -4.44
CA GLY A 27 -7.43 6.73 -4.77
C GLY A 27 -8.90 6.93 -5.12
N GLY A 28 -9.61 7.77 -4.35
CA GLY A 28 -11.01 8.14 -4.64
C GLY A 28 -11.17 8.83 -6.00
N ILE A 29 -10.30 9.80 -6.32
CA ILE A 29 -10.28 10.43 -7.65
C ILE A 29 -10.00 9.39 -8.74
N LEU A 30 -9.02 8.50 -8.56
CA LEU A 30 -8.71 7.48 -9.55
C LEU A 30 -9.90 6.54 -9.78
N VAL A 31 -10.58 6.12 -8.73
CA VAL A 31 -11.81 5.30 -8.81
C VAL A 31 -12.89 6.05 -9.57
N TYR A 32 -13.15 7.31 -9.22
CA TYR A 32 -14.12 8.16 -9.91
C TYR A 32 -13.82 8.28 -11.40
N LEU A 33 -12.57 8.60 -11.76
CA LEU A 33 -12.15 8.70 -13.16
C LEU A 33 -12.32 7.36 -13.89
N THR A 34 -11.93 6.25 -13.25
CA THR A 34 -12.01 4.90 -13.83
C THR A 34 -13.44 4.47 -14.13
N VAL A 35 -14.36 4.74 -13.20
CA VAL A 35 -15.78 4.36 -13.30
C VAL A 35 -16.52 5.28 -14.27
N PHE A 36 -16.39 6.61 -14.13
CA PHE A 36 -17.26 7.57 -14.79
C PHE A 36 -16.64 8.26 -16.02
N CYS A 37 -15.33 8.47 -16.07
CA CYS A 37 -14.71 9.27 -17.15
C CYS A 37 -14.06 8.43 -18.25
N ILE A 38 -13.37 7.35 -17.87
CA ILE A 38 -12.62 6.52 -18.80
C ILE A 38 -13.62 5.72 -19.65
N LYS A 39 -13.49 5.77 -20.98
CA LYS A 39 -14.36 4.99 -21.89
C LYS A 39 -13.89 3.53 -22.03
N ARG A 40 -14.68 2.71 -22.71
CA ARG A 40 -14.64 1.22 -22.80
C ARG A 40 -13.28 0.59 -23.21
N GLN A 41 -12.29 1.37 -23.65
CA GLN A 41 -10.96 0.92 -24.09
C GLN A 41 -10.16 0.13 -23.04
N PHE A 42 -10.53 0.18 -21.76
CA PHE A 42 -9.80 -0.50 -20.69
C PHE A 42 -10.43 -1.82 -20.20
N GLY A 43 -11.63 -2.20 -20.68
CA GLY A 43 -12.25 -3.49 -20.36
C GLY A 43 -12.12 -3.92 -18.89
N SER A 44 -11.66 -5.15 -18.66
CA SER A 44 -11.44 -5.75 -17.34
C SER A 44 -10.34 -5.10 -16.51
N TYR A 45 -9.43 -4.33 -17.11
CA TYR A 45 -8.37 -3.62 -16.38
C TYR A 45 -8.92 -2.63 -15.35
N LYS A 46 -10.07 -2.01 -15.66
CA LYS A 46 -10.76 -1.11 -14.73
C LYS A 46 -11.09 -1.79 -13.41
N LYS A 47 -11.53 -3.05 -13.46
CA LYS A 47 -11.87 -3.84 -12.27
C LYS A 47 -10.65 -4.00 -11.37
N LEU A 48 -9.48 -4.30 -11.97
CA LEU A 48 -8.21 -4.42 -11.25
C LEU A 48 -7.75 -3.10 -10.61
N LEU A 49 -7.86 -1.98 -11.34
CA LEU A 49 -7.51 -0.66 -10.82
C LEU A 49 -8.39 -0.27 -9.64
N VAL A 50 -9.72 -0.44 -9.76
CA VAL A 50 -10.65 -0.14 -8.68
C VAL A 50 -10.40 -1.06 -7.48
N ASN A 51 -10.20 -2.36 -7.70
CA ASN A 51 -9.94 -3.31 -6.63
C ASN A 51 -8.67 -2.95 -5.84
N PHE A 52 -7.58 -2.61 -6.54
CA PHE A 52 -6.34 -2.17 -5.89
C PHE A 52 -6.56 -0.93 -5.01
N GLN A 53 -7.36 0.04 -5.45
CA GLN A 53 -7.68 1.22 -4.63
C GLN A 53 -8.55 0.88 -3.42
N VAL A 54 -9.53 -0.02 -3.58
CA VAL A 54 -10.39 -0.45 -2.47
C VAL A 54 -9.56 -1.17 -1.41
N VAL A 55 -8.72 -2.13 -1.80
CA VAL A 55 -7.85 -2.86 -0.85
C VAL A 55 -6.82 -1.93 -0.23
N GLY A 56 -6.22 -1.01 -1.00
CA GLY A 56 -5.33 0.01 -0.47
C GLY A 56 -6.03 0.94 0.54
N PHE A 57 -7.29 1.30 0.30
CA PHE A 57 -8.07 2.10 1.25
C PHE A 57 -8.39 1.33 2.53
N ILE A 58 -8.73 0.05 2.44
CA ILE A 58 -8.90 -0.83 3.60
C ILE A 58 -7.59 -0.90 4.40
N PHE A 59 -6.46 -1.09 3.73
CA PHE A 59 -5.14 -1.11 4.36
C PHE A 59 -4.84 0.18 5.14
N ALA A 60 -5.03 1.34 4.49
CA ALA A 60 -4.77 2.63 5.11
C ALA A 60 -5.78 2.96 6.23
N SER A 61 -7.03 2.49 6.12
CA SER A 61 -8.04 2.63 7.18
C SER A 61 -7.66 1.80 8.40
N PHE A 62 -7.13 0.59 8.18
CA PHE A 62 -6.66 -0.27 9.25
C PHE A 62 -5.49 0.38 9.99
N ASP A 63 -4.49 0.89 9.28
CA ASP A 63 -3.34 1.60 9.87
C ASP A 63 -3.78 2.88 10.61
N TYR A 64 -4.79 3.58 10.11
CA TYR A 64 -5.34 4.75 10.79
C TYR A 64 -5.99 4.42 12.15
N VAL A 65 -6.78 3.34 12.20
CA VAL A 65 -7.51 2.92 13.41
C VAL A 65 -6.59 2.19 14.39
N PHE A 66 -5.69 1.37 13.88
CA PHE A 66 -4.77 0.55 14.64
C PHE A 66 -3.37 0.58 13.99
N PRO A 67 -2.58 1.64 14.27
CA PRO A 67 -1.24 1.78 13.72
C PRO A 67 -0.37 0.62 14.19
N THR A 68 0.11 -0.19 13.24
CA THR A 68 1.02 -1.30 13.52
C THR A 68 2.44 -0.84 13.30
N LEU A 69 3.18 -0.71 14.39
CA LEU A 69 4.54 -0.20 14.43
C LEU A 69 5.54 -1.34 14.34
N LEU A 70 6.67 -1.05 13.71
CA LEU A 70 7.82 -1.94 13.61
C LEU A 70 9.02 -1.40 14.38
N HIS A 71 9.69 -2.29 15.09
CA HIS A 71 10.95 -2.02 15.77
C HIS A 71 11.92 -3.18 15.52
N THR A 72 13.14 -2.85 15.11
CA THR A 72 14.19 -3.85 14.91
C THR A 72 15.19 -3.72 16.04
N TYR A 73 15.36 -4.81 16.79
CA TYR A 73 16.26 -4.89 17.93
C TYR A 73 17.08 -6.18 17.87
N ASN A 74 18.36 -6.03 17.56
CA ASN A 74 19.31 -7.12 17.38
C ASN A 74 18.75 -8.24 16.49
N ARG A 75 18.46 -9.38 17.11
CA ARG A 75 17.90 -10.59 16.51
C ARG A 75 16.37 -10.62 16.37
N THR A 76 15.71 -9.48 16.56
CA THR A 76 14.25 -9.36 16.52
C THR A 76 13.75 -8.34 15.51
N LEU A 77 12.64 -8.67 14.87
CA LEU A 77 11.73 -7.71 14.25
C LEU A 77 10.40 -7.76 15.00
N VAL A 78 10.04 -6.67 15.65
CA VAL A 78 8.89 -6.57 16.53
C VAL A 78 7.76 -5.80 15.84
N TYR A 79 6.56 -6.35 15.91
CA TYR A 79 5.30 -5.75 15.49
C TYR A 79 4.52 -5.40 16.74
N PHE A 80 4.19 -4.13 16.95
CA PHE A 80 3.47 -3.71 18.15
C PHE A 80 2.53 -2.53 17.87
N SER A 81 1.62 -2.26 18.80
CA SER A 81 0.81 -1.03 18.76
C SER A 81 0.67 -0.45 20.15
N PHE A 82 0.57 0.88 20.23
CA PHE A 82 0.23 1.58 21.47
C PHE A 82 -1.28 1.78 21.65
N PHE A 83 -2.09 1.41 20.66
CA PHE A 83 -3.51 1.69 20.62
C PHE A 83 -4.32 0.45 21.01
N HIS A 84 -5.33 0.66 21.85
CA HIS A 84 -6.28 -0.37 22.28
C HIS A 84 -7.68 0.01 21.82
N PRO A 85 -7.98 -0.10 20.51
CA PRO A 85 -9.31 0.20 20.00
C PRO A 85 -10.34 -0.67 20.71
N PHE A 86 -11.43 -0.06 21.16
CA PHE A 86 -12.55 -0.73 21.83
C PHE A 86 -12.17 -1.54 23.09
N GLN A 87 -11.03 -1.24 23.72
CA GLN A 87 -10.52 -1.95 24.91
C GLN A 87 -10.38 -3.47 24.69
N LEU A 88 -10.07 -3.87 23.45
CA LEU A 88 -9.87 -5.28 23.11
C LEU A 88 -8.64 -5.86 23.82
N PRO A 89 -8.65 -7.17 24.13
CA PRO A 89 -7.52 -7.85 24.74
C PRO A 89 -6.33 -7.93 23.76
N ASN A 90 -5.11 -7.94 24.31
CA ASN A 90 -3.86 -7.97 23.54
C ASN A 90 -3.80 -9.12 22.54
N TYR A 91 -4.35 -10.29 22.86
CA TYR A 91 -4.44 -11.43 21.92
C TYR A 91 -5.20 -11.09 20.64
N ILE A 92 -6.35 -10.41 20.74
CA ILE A 92 -7.13 -9.99 19.56
C ILE A 92 -6.36 -8.93 18.78
N LEU A 93 -5.75 -7.98 19.48
CA LEU A 93 -4.97 -6.90 18.87
C LEU A 93 -3.68 -7.42 18.18
N GLN A 94 -3.08 -8.51 18.66
CA GLN A 94 -1.99 -9.21 17.99
C GLN A 94 -2.46 -9.81 16.65
N TRP A 95 -3.62 -10.47 16.62
CA TRP A 95 -4.21 -10.95 15.38
C TRP A 95 -4.64 -9.81 14.45
N MET A 96 -4.97 -8.62 14.98
CA MET A 96 -5.16 -7.41 14.18
C MET A 96 -3.84 -6.96 13.52
N SER A 97 -2.72 -6.94 14.24
CA SER A 97 -1.39 -6.69 13.64
C SER A 97 -1.06 -7.71 12.55
N ALA A 98 -1.40 -8.98 12.77
CA ALA A 98 -1.20 -10.04 11.79
C ALA A 98 -2.08 -9.84 10.54
N ALA A 99 -3.35 -9.47 10.73
CA ALA A 99 -4.28 -9.14 9.64
C ALA A 99 -3.79 -7.94 8.82
N TYR A 100 -3.23 -6.91 9.47
CA TYR A 100 -2.58 -5.79 8.79
C TYR A 100 -1.46 -6.26 7.84
N CYS A 101 -0.57 -7.15 8.31
CA CYS A 101 0.45 -7.76 7.46
C CYS A 101 -0.15 -8.61 6.33
N GLY A 102 -1.27 -9.29 6.57
CA GLY A 102 -2.01 -10.02 5.54
C GLY A 102 -2.60 -9.13 4.44
N ILE A 103 -3.17 -7.98 4.80
CA ILE A 103 -3.69 -7.00 3.82
C ILE A 103 -2.53 -6.42 2.98
N PHE A 104 -1.38 -6.17 3.61
CA PHE A 104 -0.16 -5.79 2.90
C PHE A 104 0.23 -6.87 1.86
N ALA A 105 0.25 -8.15 2.25
CA ALA A 105 0.57 -9.25 1.35
C ALA A 105 -0.46 -9.39 0.20
N ALA A 106 -1.75 -9.20 0.49
CA ALA A 106 -2.80 -9.15 -0.54
C ALA A 106 -2.54 -8.01 -1.55
N THR A 107 -2.06 -6.86 -1.08
CA THR A 107 -1.68 -5.72 -1.94
C THR A 107 -0.53 -6.11 -2.89
N LEU A 108 0.49 -6.83 -2.42
CA LEU A 108 1.57 -7.36 -3.27
C LEU A 108 1.05 -8.32 -4.33
N CYS A 109 0.09 -9.20 -3.97
CA CYS A 109 -0.53 -10.13 -4.90
C CYS A 109 -1.32 -9.38 -5.99
N ILE A 110 -2.11 -8.37 -5.61
CA ILE A 110 -2.86 -7.55 -6.58
C ILE A 110 -1.91 -6.82 -7.53
N LEU A 111 -0.78 -6.30 -7.05
CA LEU A 111 0.25 -5.71 -7.91
C LEU A 111 0.77 -6.73 -8.93
N ALA A 112 1.13 -7.94 -8.49
CA ALA A 112 1.58 -9.01 -9.39
C ALA A 112 0.51 -9.36 -10.44
N ILE A 113 -0.77 -9.43 -10.04
CA ILE A 113 -1.90 -9.66 -10.94
C ILE A 113 -2.05 -8.52 -11.97
N GLN A 114 -1.86 -7.26 -11.58
CA GLN A 114 -1.87 -6.15 -12.51
C GLN A 114 -0.76 -6.27 -13.57
N PHE A 115 0.45 -6.66 -13.16
CA PHE A 115 1.55 -6.90 -14.09
C PHE A 115 1.25 -8.06 -15.04
N LEU A 116 0.68 -9.15 -14.52
CA LEU A 116 0.26 -10.30 -15.33
C LEU A 116 -0.81 -9.92 -16.36
N TYR A 117 -1.84 -9.17 -15.95
CA TYR A 117 -2.87 -8.66 -16.85
C TYR A 117 -2.27 -7.83 -17.97
N ARG A 118 -1.38 -6.90 -17.63
CA ARG A 118 -0.72 -6.02 -18.61
C ARG A 118 0.09 -6.84 -19.62
N PHE A 119 0.82 -7.84 -19.16
CA PHE A 119 1.55 -8.75 -20.04
C PHE A 119 0.60 -9.49 -21.01
N TRP A 120 -0.45 -10.14 -20.51
CA TRP A 120 -1.42 -10.86 -21.37
C TRP A 120 -2.17 -9.92 -22.32
N SER A 121 -2.50 -8.70 -21.90
CA SER A 121 -3.17 -7.73 -22.77
C SER A 121 -2.39 -7.36 -24.02
N VAL A 122 -1.06 -7.48 -23.99
CA VAL A 122 -0.17 -7.15 -25.12
C VAL A 122 0.24 -8.40 -25.89
N PHE A 123 0.51 -9.50 -25.19
CA PHE A 123 1.15 -10.68 -25.78
C PHE A 123 0.21 -11.89 -25.92
N ASP A 124 -0.89 -11.97 -25.17
CA ASP A 124 -1.76 -13.14 -25.11
C ASP A 124 -3.21 -12.75 -24.75
N THR A 125 -3.88 -12.07 -25.69
CA THR A 125 -5.23 -11.52 -25.46
C THR A 125 -6.31 -12.57 -25.16
N PRO A 126 -6.27 -13.83 -25.66
CA PRO A 126 -7.25 -14.85 -25.27
C PRO A 126 -7.27 -15.14 -23.77
N LYS A 127 -6.13 -15.03 -23.06
CA LYS A 127 -6.07 -15.23 -21.61
C LYS A 127 -6.76 -14.13 -20.80
N LEU A 128 -7.20 -13.04 -21.42
CA LEU A 128 -8.00 -12.02 -20.73
C LEU A 128 -9.38 -12.54 -20.29
N ILE A 129 -9.82 -13.71 -20.77
CA ILE A 129 -11.03 -14.39 -20.29
C ILE A 129 -10.99 -14.68 -18.78
N TYR A 130 -9.80 -14.86 -18.19
CA TYR A 130 -9.63 -15.04 -16.74
C TYR A 130 -9.89 -13.77 -15.93
N PHE A 131 -9.98 -12.62 -16.58
CA PHE A 131 -10.25 -11.33 -15.94
C PHE A 131 -11.67 -10.84 -16.20
N ASP A 132 -12.52 -11.66 -16.84
CA ASP A 132 -13.89 -11.28 -17.15
C ASP A 132 -14.93 -12.22 -16.54
N GLY A 133 -16.15 -11.70 -16.41
CA GLY A 133 -17.29 -12.39 -15.80
C GLY A 133 -16.94 -13.02 -14.45
N PHE A 134 -17.35 -14.28 -14.28
CA PHE A 134 -17.14 -15.05 -13.06
C PHE A 134 -15.67 -15.49 -12.84
N ASN A 135 -14.86 -15.57 -13.91
CA ASN A 135 -13.46 -16.00 -13.79
C ASN A 135 -12.61 -15.00 -12.99
N TYR A 136 -13.05 -13.72 -12.93
CA TYR A 136 -12.37 -12.70 -12.12
C TYR A 136 -12.27 -13.08 -10.64
N PHE A 137 -13.21 -13.88 -10.11
CA PHE A 137 -13.18 -14.34 -8.72
C PHE A 137 -11.94 -15.17 -8.37
N ILE A 138 -11.30 -15.81 -9.35
CA ILE A 138 -10.04 -16.56 -9.12
C ILE A 138 -8.98 -15.63 -8.53
N TRP A 139 -8.89 -14.39 -9.02
CA TRP A 139 -7.91 -13.41 -8.53
C TRP A 139 -8.26 -12.89 -7.13
N ILE A 140 -9.55 -12.74 -6.83
CA ILE A 140 -10.03 -12.37 -5.49
C ILE A 140 -9.64 -13.43 -4.47
N VAL A 141 -9.94 -14.70 -4.77
CA VAL A 141 -9.57 -15.83 -3.93
C VAL A 141 -8.05 -15.92 -3.80
N TYR A 142 -7.30 -15.72 -4.88
CA TYR A 142 -5.84 -15.77 -4.87
C TYR A 142 -5.21 -14.79 -3.87
N TYR A 143 -5.54 -13.49 -3.94
CA TYR A 143 -4.91 -12.52 -3.02
C TYR A 143 -5.43 -12.65 -1.58
N ILE A 144 -6.68 -13.07 -1.37
CA ILE A 144 -7.21 -13.34 -0.03
C ILE A 144 -6.49 -14.54 0.58
N PHE A 145 -6.28 -15.60 -0.18
CA PHE A 145 -5.57 -16.80 0.27
C PHE A 145 -4.14 -16.46 0.70
N PHE A 146 -3.36 -15.79 -0.14
CA PHE A 146 -1.98 -15.42 0.22
C PHE A 146 -1.92 -14.38 1.35
N GLY A 147 -2.89 -13.46 1.42
CA GLY A 147 -3.03 -12.54 2.55
C GLY A 147 -3.31 -13.26 3.86
N ALA A 148 -4.25 -14.22 3.86
CA ALA A 148 -4.58 -15.02 5.03
C ALA A 148 -3.41 -15.92 5.46
N LEU A 149 -2.68 -16.50 4.51
CA LEU A 149 -1.47 -17.26 4.77
C LEU A 149 -0.39 -16.40 5.45
N TRP A 150 -0.16 -15.17 4.97
CA TRP A 150 0.79 -14.27 5.60
C TRP A 150 0.34 -13.84 7.01
N ALA A 151 -0.94 -13.49 7.17
CA ALA A 151 -1.50 -13.17 8.49
C ALA A 151 -1.36 -14.36 9.45
N PHE A 152 -1.65 -15.57 9.01
CA PHE A 152 -1.43 -16.78 9.80
C PHE A 152 0.04 -16.93 10.19
N ALA A 153 0.97 -16.74 9.24
CA ALA A 153 2.39 -16.87 9.52
C ALA A 153 2.85 -15.89 10.62
N VAL A 154 2.42 -14.63 10.54
CA VAL A 154 2.75 -13.60 11.53
C VAL A 154 2.04 -13.85 12.86
N GLY A 155 0.74 -14.14 12.85
CA GLY A 155 -0.04 -14.30 14.09
C GLY A 155 0.32 -15.55 14.88
N TYR A 156 0.68 -16.64 14.20
CA TYR A 156 1.03 -17.91 14.83
C TYR A 156 2.53 -18.04 15.11
N PHE A 157 3.40 -17.96 14.09
CA PHE A 157 4.83 -18.23 14.28
C PHE A 157 5.59 -17.10 14.98
N PHE A 158 5.08 -15.86 14.96
CA PHE A 158 5.71 -14.72 15.63
C PHE A 158 5.04 -14.37 16.97
N ALA A 159 4.24 -15.29 17.52
CA ALA A 159 3.73 -15.15 18.87
C ALA A 159 4.90 -15.13 19.88
N LEU A 160 4.88 -14.17 20.82
CA LEU A 160 5.90 -14.06 21.85
C LEU A 160 5.75 -15.16 22.91
N ASP A 161 6.79 -15.97 23.05
CA ASP A 161 7.01 -16.85 24.20
C ASP A 161 7.61 -16.07 25.38
N ASP A 162 7.80 -16.76 26.50
CA ASP A 162 8.30 -16.13 27.72
C ASP A 162 9.76 -15.67 27.59
N TYR A 163 10.58 -16.38 26.81
CA TYR A 163 11.94 -15.95 26.47
C TYR A 163 11.93 -14.63 25.69
N GLY A 164 11.13 -14.53 24.61
CA GLY A 164 11.02 -13.32 23.80
C GLY A 164 10.49 -12.13 24.60
N LYS A 165 9.57 -12.37 25.55
CA LYS A 165 9.09 -11.35 26.49
C LYS A 165 10.24 -10.83 27.36
N GLN A 166 10.98 -11.71 28.02
CA GLN A 166 12.11 -11.29 28.86
C GLN A 166 13.18 -10.54 28.05
N TYR A 167 13.47 -11.01 26.84
CA TYR A 167 14.45 -10.39 25.94
C TYR A 167 14.07 -8.96 25.54
N LEU A 168 12.78 -8.68 25.32
CA LEU A 168 12.30 -7.38 24.86
C LEU A 168 11.86 -6.44 25.99
N ALA A 169 11.70 -6.94 27.23
CA ALA A 169 11.15 -6.18 28.34
C ALA A 169 11.92 -4.88 28.61
N ASP A 170 13.24 -4.97 28.81
CA ASP A 170 14.07 -3.81 29.14
C ASP A 170 14.14 -2.81 27.98
N GLU A 171 14.27 -3.29 26.74
CA GLU A 171 14.33 -2.43 25.55
C GLU A 171 13.04 -1.61 25.41
N PHE A 172 11.87 -2.23 25.60
CA PHE A 172 10.59 -1.51 25.51
C PHE A 172 10.35 -0.53 26.65
N VAL A 173 10.78 -0.86 27.88
CA VAL A 173 10.71 0.06 29.01
C VAL A 173 11.62 1.27 28.79
N VAL A 174 12.85 1.04 28.31
CA VAL A 174 13.83 2.09 28.07
C VAL A 174 13.41 2.97 26.89
N LYS A 175 13.07 2.39 25.73
CA LYS A 175 12.80 3.14 24.49
C LYS A 175 11.41 3.73 24.42
N TYR A 176 10.41 3.02 24.95
CA TYR A 176 9.01 3.36 24.75
C TYR A 176 8.25 3.64 26.05
N HIS A 177 8.87 3.44 27.22
CA HIS A 177 8.23 3.61 28.54
C HIS A 177 6.96 2.78 28.69
N LYS A 178 6.96 1.58 28.11
CA LYS A 178 5.85 0.64 28.12
C LYS A 178 6.31 -0.72 28.59
N ASN A 179 5.47 -1.37 29.40
CA ASN A 179 5.64 -2.78 29.68
C ASN A 179 5.09 -3.58 28.48
N ILE A 180 5.83 -4.59 28.05
CA ILE A 180 5.42 -5.52 26.98
C ILE A 180 4.10 -6.23 27.27
N SER A 181 3.72 -6.38 28.54
CA SER A 181 2.46 -7.00 28.96
C SER A 181 1.25 -6.13 28.69
N ASP A 182 1.44 -4.82 28.58
CA ASP A 182 0.35 -3.83 28.42
C ASP A 182 0.00 -3.58 26.95
N ILE A 183 0.84 -4.03 26.02
CA ILE A 183 0.70 -3.73 24.59
C ILE A 183 0.57 -5.01 23.75
N PRO A 184 -0.19 -4.98 22.65
CA PRO A 184 -0.12 -6.06 21.66
C PRO A 184 1.26 -6.08 21.02
N ILE A 185 1.91 -7.24 21.08
CA ILE A 185 3.26 -7.44 20.57
C ILE A 185 3.40 -8.82 19.92
N LEU A 186 3.97 -8.85 18.73
CA LEU A 186 4.43 -10.04 18.00
C LEU A 186 5.89 -9.81 17.62
N SER A 187 6.69 -10.86 17.49
CA SER A 187 8.08 -10.71 17.08
C SER A 187 8.61 -11.92 16.33
N LEU A 188 9.24 -11.63 15.19
CA LEU A 188 10.17 -12.54 14.56
C LEU A 188 11.46 -12.51 15.40
N LEU A 189 11.66 -13.53 16.24
CA LEU A 189 12.87 -13.73 17.03
C LEU A 189 13.73 -14.82 16.40
N SER A 190 14.94 -14.50 15.95
CA SER A 190 15.76 -15.42 15.13
C SER A 190 16.46 -16.50 15.95
N TYR A 191 16.88 -16.18 17.17
CA TYR A 191 17.65 -17.07 18.03
C TYR A 191 17.09 -17.11 19.45
N GLU A 192 16.95 -18.33 19.97
CA GLU A 192 16.78 -18.60 21.39
C GLU A 192 18.13 -19.05 21.94
N GLU A 193 18.70 -18.23 22.82
CA GLU A 193 20.11 -18.30 23.24
C GLU A 193 21.06 -18.29 22.04
N ASN A 194 21.62 -19.45 21.67
CA ASN A 194 22.53 -19.65 20.53
C ASN A 194 21.94 -20.60 19.47
N SER A 195 20.67 -20.98 19.60
CA SER A 195 19.99 -21.90 18.69
C SER A 195 18.97 -21.15 17.83
N ILE A 196 18.82 -21.55 16.57
CA ILE A 196 17.82 -20.95 15.68
C ILE A 196 16.44 -21.32 16.18
N LYS A 197 15.56 -20.32 16.33
CA LYS A 197 14.15 -20.56 16.65
C LYS A 197 13.43 -21.05 15.39
N TRP A 198 13.20 -22.36 15.31
CA TRP A 198 12.63 -23.01 14.12
C TRP A 198 11.24 -22.48 13.74
N GLU A 199 10.39 -22.14 14.72
CA GLU A 199 9.08 -21.55 14.49
C GLU A 199 9.18 -20.24 13.71
N SER A 200 10.05 -19.33 14.16
CA SER A 200 10.37 -18.08 13.48
C SER A 200 10.91 -18.31 12.07
N LEU A 201 11.73 -19.35 11.88
CA LEU A 201 12.28 -19.70 10.57
C LEU A 201 11.18 -20.23 9.62
N TYR A 202 10.25 -21.04 10.11
CA TYR A 202 9.10 -21.50 9.33
C TYR A 202 8.23 -20.31 8.91
N GLY A 203 7.88 -19.43 9.85
CA GLY A 203 7.15 -18.19 9.56
C GLY A 203 7.87 -17.31 8.53
N LEU A 204 9.18 -17.09 8.70
CA LEU A 204 10.01 -16.35 7.77
C LEU A 204 10.03 -16.99 6.37
N SER A 205 10.22 -18.31 6.30
CA SER A 205 10.30 -19.03 5.03
C SER A 205 8.99 -18.89 4.24
N MET A 206 7.86 -18.91 4.94
CA MET A 206 6.54 -18.75 4.36
C MET A 206 6.32 -17.35 3.81
N ILE A 207 6.55 -16.29 4.60
CA ILE A 207 6.39 -14.90 4.12
C ILE A 207 7.38 -14.56 3.01
N THR A 208 8.64 -15.02 3.12
CA THR A 208 9.67 -14.84 2.09
C THR A 208 9.26 -15.56 0.81
N GLY A 209 8.78 -16.81 0.89
CA GLY A 209 8.28 -17.57 -0.26
C GLY A 209 7.14 -16.85 -0.98
N ILE A 210 6.14 -16.36 -0.23
CA ILE A 210 5.03 -15.59 -0.80
C ILE A 210 5.55 -14.35 -1.52
N SER A 211 6.41 -13.56 -0.86
CA SER A 211 6.96 -12.32 -1.43
C SER A 211 7.80 -12.57 -2.69
N THR A 212 8.66 -13.59 -2.68
CA THR A 212 9.52 -13.96 -3.80
C THR A 212 8.70 -14.42 -4.99
N VAL A 213 7.63 -15.20 -4.78
CA VAL A 213 6.73 -15.61 -5.88
C VAL A 213 6.09 -14.39 -6.52
N GLN A 214 5.49 -13.48 -5.74
CA GLN A 214 4.86 -12.28 -6.31
C GLN A 214 5.87 -11.40 -7.04
N TYR A 215 7.05 -11.19 -6.45
CA TYR A 215 8.10 -10.37 -7.07
C TYR A 215 8.64 -10.99 -8.35
N THR A 216 8.82 -12.31 -8.38
CA THR A 216 9.24 -13.05 -9.58
C THR A 216 8.25 -12.86 -10.72
N VAL A 217 6.94 -12.97 -10.45
CA VAL A 217 5.89 -12.71 -11.46
C VAL A 217 6.02 -11.30 -12.02
N ILE A 218 6.19 -10.29 -11.16
CA ILE A 218 6.37 -8.89 -11.58
C ILE A 218 7.61 -8.75 -12.47
N CYS A 219 8.77 -9.24 -12.02
CA CYS A 219 10.04 -9.14 -12.75
C CYS A 219 10.00 -9.85 -14.10
N VAL A 220 9.45 -11.08 -14.16
CA VAL A 220 9.32 -11.84 -15.42
C VAL A 220 8.38 -11.13 -16.38
N CYS A 221 7.22 -10.64 -15.91
CA CYS A 221 6.29 -9.90 -16.75
C CYS A 221 6.94 -8.61 -17.26
N ALA A 222 7.57 -7.83 -16.39
CA ALA A 222 8.26 -6.59 -16.76
C ALA A 222 9.37 -6.83 -17.79
N PHE A 223 10.21 -7.86 -17.58
CA PHE A 223 11.29 -8.22 -18.50
C PHE A 223 10.76 -8.67 -19.87
N LYS A 224 9.73 -9.54 -19.89
CA LYS A 224 9.12 -9.98 -21.16
C LYS A 224 8.46 -8.82 -21.90
N MET A 225 7.80 -7.91 -21.19
CA MET A 225 7.23 -6.69 -21.77
C MET A 225 8.32 -5.76 -22.33
N TYR A 226 9.43 -5.59 -21.60
CA TYR A 226 10.61 -4.83 -22.06
C TYR A 226 11.16 -5.39 -23.39
N LYS A 227 11.37 -6.71 -23.45
CA LYS A 227 11.95 -7.37 -24.64
C LYS A 227 10.98 -7.39 -25.83
N GLY A 228 9.76 -7.89 -25.63
CA GLY A 228 8.82 -8.15 -26.73
C GLY A 228 8.19 -6.88 -27.34
N MET A 229 8.23 -5.76 -26.63
CA MET A 229 7.61 -4.53 -27.13
C MET A 229 8.46 -3.84 -28.21
N ARG A 230 9.79 -4.04 -28.24
CA ARG A 230 10.65 -3.53 -29.31
C ARG A 230 10.26 -4.10 -30.69
N GLU A 231 9.91 -5.38 -30.75
CA GLU A 231 9.50 -6.07 -31.98
C GLU A 231 8.07 -5.72 -32.39
N LYS A 232 7.11 -5.71 -31.44
CA LYS A 232 5.72 -5.32 -31.74
C LYS A 232 5.56 -3.84 -32.11
N LEU A 233 6.39 -2.93 -31.56
CA LEU A 233 6.37 -1.49 -31.91
C LEU A 233 6.69 -1.23 -33.39
N LEU A 234 7.42 -2.14 -34.07
CA LEU A 234 7.75 -2.02 -35.48
C LEU A 234 6.60 -2.47 -36.40
N ALA A 235 5.70 -3.33 -35.90
CA ALA A 235 4.58 -3.88 -36.67
C ALA A 235 3.25 -3.10 -36.50
N MET A 236 3.23 -2.05 -35.67
CA MET A 236 2.01 -1.29 -35.33
C MET A 236 1.96 0.10 -35.99
N SER A 237 0.73 0.59 -36.25
CA SER A 237 0.50 1.93 -36.79
C SER A 237 1.02 3.04 -35.85
N PRO A 238 1.33 4.25 -36.35
CA PRO A 238 1.96 5.32 -35.57
C PRO A 238 1.20 5.72 -34.30
N LEU A 239 -0.15 5.68 -34.35
CA LEU A 239 -1.03 5.99 -33.23
C LEU A 239 -0.98 4.90 -32.14
N HIS A 240 -1.07 3.62 -32.54
CA HIS A 240 -0.94 2.49 -31.61
C HIS A 240 0.46 2.42 -30.99
N ARG A 241 1.50 2.70 -31.78
CA ARG A 241 2.90 2.79 -31.34
C ARG A 241 3.08 3.84 -30.23
N ARG A 242 2.45 5.01 -30.35
CA ARG A 242 2.54 6.09 -29.34
C ARG A 242 1.84 5.71 -28.02
N ILE A 243 0.66 5.09 -28.09
CA ILE A 243 -0.08 4.63 -26.91
C ILE A 243 0.69 3.53 -26.17
N HIS A 244 1.19 2.52 -26.90
CA HIS A 244 1.98 1.44 -26.29
C HIS A 244 3.30 1.93 -25.68
N ASN A 245 3.97 2.91 -26.29
CA ASN A 245 5.19 3.49 -25.73
C ASN A 245 4.95 4.33 -24.46
N GLN A 246 3.77 4.95 -24.32
CA GLN A 246 3.36 5.61 -23.08
C GLN A 246 3.03 4.59 -21.97
N PHE A 247 2.28 3.53 -22.31
CA PHE A 247 2.03 2.41 -21.40
C PHE A 247 3.31 1.73 -20.94
N TYR A 248 4.29 1.61 -21.83
CA TYR A 248 5.61 1.05 -21.52
C TYR A 248 6.39 1.88 -20.50
N LYS A 249 6.48 3.21 -20.71
CA LYS A 249 7.18 4.09 -19.77
C LYS A 249 6.49 4.11 -18.40
N ALA A 250 5.16 4.15 -18.39
CA ALA A 250 4.36 4.02 -17.17
C ALA A 250 4.66 2.69 -16.45
N LEU A 251 4.73 1.60 -17.20
CA LEU A 251 5.02 0.26 -16.70
C LEU A 251 6.41 0.14 -16.09
N LEU A 252 7.45 0.70 -16.74
CA LEU A 252 8.80 0.69 -16.18
C LEU A 252 8.85 1.45 -14.84
N ILE A 253 8.26 2.65 -14.78
CA ILE A 253 8.18 3.43 -13.54
C ILE A 253 7.40 2.67 -12.45
N GLN A 254 6.27 2.07 -12.80
CA GLN A 254 5.47 1.25 -11.88
C GLN A 254 6.12 -0.08 -11.49
N THR A 255 7.20 -0.51 -12.15
CA THR A 255 7.99 -1.67 -11.73
C THR A 255 9.03 -1.27 -10.69
N PHE A 256 9.67 -0.11 -10.89
CA PHE A 256 10.68 0.39 -9.97
C PHE A 256 10.08 0.86 -8.64
N ALA A 257 8.92 1.53 -8.66
CA ALA A 257 8.29 2.04 -7.45
C ALA A 257 8.02 0.95 -6.38
N PRO A 258 7.28 -0.14 -6.65
CA PRO A 258 7.08 -1.19 -5.65
C PRO A 258 8.37 -1.92 -5.26
N SER A 259 9.37 -2.02 -6.15
CA SER A 259 10.68 -2.58 -5.78
C SER A 259 11.36 -1.75 -4.68
N ILE A 260 11.31 -0.41 -4.79
CA ILE A 260 11.93 0.52 -3.85
C ILE A 260 11.10 0.66 -2.57
N PHE A 261 9.79 0.82 -2.70
CA PHE A 261 8.92 1.16 -1.56
C PHE A 261 8.35 -0.05 -0.82
N LEU A 262 8.24 -1.23 -1.46
CA LEU A 262 7.60 -2.40 -0.86
C LEU A 262 8.59 -3.55 -0.67
N PHE A 263 9.21 -4.04 -1.75
CA PHE A 263 10.00 -5.28 -1.69
C PHE A 263 11.37 -5.10 -1.01
N SER A 264 12.14 -4.08 -1.37
CA SER A 264 13.45 -3.82 -0.76
C SER A 264 13.38 -3.61 0.76
N PRO A 265 12.47 -2.76 1.29
CA PRO A 265 12.36 -2.59 2.73
C PRO A 265 11.92 -3.86 3.47
N VAL A 266 10.98 -4.63 2.90
CA VAL A 266 10.55 -5.91 3.49
C VAL A 266 11.73 -6.89 3.55
N PHE A 267 12.45 -7.08 2.45
CA PHE A 267 13.59 -8.00 2.41
C PHE A 267 14.66 -7.60 3.42
N PHE A 268 14.96 -6.31 3.53
CA PHE A 268 15.90 -5.78 4.50
C PHE A 268 15.46 -6.05 5.95
N MET A 269 14.22 -5.68 6.30
CA MET A 269 13.69 -5.86 7.66
C MET A 269 13.61 -7.32 8.09
N LEU A 270 13.30 -8.24 7.16
CA LEU A 270 13.21 -9.67 7.45
C LEU A 270 14.58 -10.34 7.57
N SER A 271 15.61 -9.81 6.89
CA SER A 271 16.96 -10.38 6.90
C SER A 271 17.79 -9.93 8.10
N ILE A 272 17.61 -8.68 8.56
CA ILE A 272 18.39 -8.11 9.68
C ILE A 272 18.38 -8.98 10.94
N PRO A 273 17.23 -9.49 11.43
CA PRO A 273 17.19 -10.30 12.65
C PRO A 273 18.14 -11.51 12.64
N TYR A 274 18.44 -12.07 11.46
CA TYR A 274 19.32 -13.23 11.32
C TYR A 274 20.80 -12.85 11.22
N ALA A 275 21.11 -11.59 10.96
CA ALA A 275 22.47 -11.07 10.95
C ALA A 275 23.04 -10.85 12.37
N ASP A 276 22.20 -10.92 13.41
CA ASP A 276 22.54 -10.77 14.84
C ASP A 276 23.46 -9.57 15.13
N LEU A 277 23.12 -8.44 14.52
CA LEU A 277 23.87 -7.20 14.68
C LEU A 277 23.45 -6.50 15.97
N ASN A 278 24.39 -5.88 16.69
CA ASN A 278 24.08 -5.05 17.88
C ASN A 278 23.44 -3.71 17.48
N ILE A 279 22.20 -3.73 17.00
CA ILE A 279 21.48 -2.56 16.49
C ILE A 279 20.07 -2.45 17.06
N SER A 280 19.63 -1.22 17.30
CA SER A 280 18.26 -0.90 17.69
C SER A 280 17.79 0.28 16.84
N PHE A 281 16.71 0.12 16.08
CA PHE A 281 16.13 1.24 15.33
C PHE A 281 14.62 1.06 15.07
N PRO A 282 13.87 2.17 14.98
CA PRO A 282 12.45 2.13 14.68
C PRO A 282 12.24 1.84 13.18
N SER A 283 12.09 0.55 12.83
CA SER A 283 11.84 0.11 11.46
C SER A 283 10.46 0.52 10.91
N SER A 284 9.61 1.13 11.75
CA SER A 284 8.35 1.79 11.37
C SER A 284 8.49 2.83 10.24
N ILE A 285 9.68 3.39 10.05
CA ILE A 285 9.97 4.30 8.92
C ILE A 285 9.72 3.59 7.58
N PHE A 286 10.07 2.32 7.47
CA PHE A 286 9.80 1.54 6.26
C PHE A 286 8.32 1.22 6.09
N ALA A 287 7.62 0.88 7.19
CA ALA A 287 6.17 0.64 7.18
C ALA A 287 5.39 1.89 6.71
N SER A 288 5.87 3.08 7.05
CA SER A 288 5.30 4.36 6.59
C SER A 288 5.32 4.50 5.06
N GLY A 289 6.29 3.89 4.37
CA GLY A 289 6.33 3.84 2.91
C GLY A 289 5.20 2.97 2.34
N PHE A 290 4.83 1.89 3.04
CA PHE A 290 3.79 0.95 2.58
C PHE A 290 2.41 1.61 2.57
N THR A 291 2.12 2.44 3.56
CA THR A 291 0.81 3.08 3.74
C THR A 291 0.57 4.20 2.72
N VAL A 292 1.63 4.89 2.31
CA VAL A 292 1.57 5.97 1.30
C VAL A 292 1.62 5.43 -0.14
N TYR A 293 2.16 4.23 -0.36
CA TYR A 293 2.34 3.66 -1.69
C TYR A 293 1.07 3.61 -2.57
N PRO A 294 -0.12 3.19 -2.07
CA PRO A 294 -1.34 3.18 -2.90
C PRO A 294 -1.71 4.57 -3.45
N ALA A 295 -1.49 5.63 -2.68
CA ALA A 295 -1.68 7.00 -3.13
C ALA A 295 -0.64 7.38 -4.21
N ILE A 296 0.62 7.00 -4.02
CA ILE A 296 1.69 7.21 -5.02
C ILE A 296 1.36 6.49 -6.32
N ASP A 297 0.92 5.23 -6.28
CA ASP A 297 0.54 4.49 -7.48
C ASP A 297 -0.63 5.17 -8.22
N SER A 298 -1.62 5.66 -7.48
CA SER A 298 -2.75 6.42 -8.05
C SER A 298 -2.29 7.66 -8.81
N ILE A 299 -1.39 8.43 -8.19
CA ILE A 299 -0.76 9.60 -8.78
C ILE A 299 0.01 9.19 -10.04
N CYS A 300 0.84 8.15 -9.96
CA CYS A 300 1.60 7.63 -11.10
C CYS A 300 0.68 7.25 -12.27
N ILE A 301 -0.45 6.58 -12.04
CA ILE A 301 -1.40 6.24 -13.10
C ILE A 301 -1.97 7.49 -13.75
N MET A 302 -2.39 8.48 -12.96
CA MET A 302 -2.96 9.73 -13.48
C MET A 302 -1.97 10.55 -14.30
N TYR A 303 -0.69 10.55 -13.89
CA TYR A 303 0.36 11.27 -14.62
C TYR A 303 0.87 10.52 -15.86
N CYS A 304 1.08 9.21 -15.76
CA CYS A 304 1.71 8.44 -16.83
C CYS A 304 0.72 7.98 -17.91
N VAL A 305 -0.56 7.78 -17.58
CA VAL A 305 -1.59 7.38 -18.55
C VAL A 305 -2.32 8.61 -19.06
N SER A 306 -2.04 8.99 -20.32
CA SER A 306 -2.51 10.25 -20.94
C SER A 306 -4.03 10.43 -20.91
N GLU A 307 -4.79 9.34 -21.06
CA GLU A 307 -6.25 9.31 -20.92
C GLU A 307 -6.71 9.73 -19.53
N TYR A 308 -6.10 9.17 -18.48
CA TYR A 308 -6.38 9.53 -17.09
C TYR A 308 -5.99 10.98 -16.80
N GLY A 309 -4.81 11.41 -17.23
CA GLY A 309 -4.35 12.79 -17.06
C GLY A 309 -5.25 13.81 -17.77
N ARG A 310 -5.81 13.46 -18.94
CA ARG A 310 -6.77 14.30 -19.65
C ARG A 310 -8.09 14.40 -18.90
N CYS A 311 -8.66 13.28 -18.47
CA CYS A 311 -9.89 13.27 -17.69
C CYS A 311 -9.73 14.04 -16.36
N PHE A 312 -8.59 13.87 -15.68
CA PHE A 312 -8.28 14.62 -14.47
C PHE A 312 -8.22 16.13 -14.70
N ARG A 313 -7.52 16.60 -15.76
CA ARG A 313 -7.48 18.04 -16.10
C ARG A 313 -8.86 18.61 -16.39
N ASN A 314 -9.73 17.86 -17.09
CA ASN A 314 -11.10 18.28 -17.37
C ASN A 314 -11.97 18.34 -16.10
N LEU A 315 -11.75 17.43 -15.16
CA LEU A 315 -12.42 17.47 -13.85
C LEU A 315 -11.99 18.71 -13.07
N VAL A 316 -10.68 18.97 -12.99
CA VAL A 316 -10.13 20.14 -12.29
C VAL A 316 -10.61 21.44 -12.93
N SER A 317 -10.66 21.54 -14.25
CA SER A 317 -11.17 22.74 -14.92
C SER A 317 -12.65 22.96 -14.65
N SER A 318 -13.46 21.89 -14.66
CA SER A 318 -14.90 21.97 -14.36
C SER A 318 -15.16 22.43 -12.92
N VAL A 319 -14.38 21.93 -11.96
CA VAL A 319 -14.48 22.36 -10.55
C VAL A 319 -14.05 23.82 -10.39
N LYS A 320 -12.95 24.24 -11.03
CA LYS A 320 -12.52 25.65 -11.03
C LYS A 320 -13.57 26.59 -11.61
N VAL A 321 -14.22 26.20 -12.70
CA VAL A 321 -15.31 26.99 -13.30
C VAL A 321 -16.49 27.12 -12.34
N LYS A 322 -16.91 26.03 -11.67
CA LYS A 322 -18.01 26.07 -10.70
C LYS A 322 -17.68 26.95 -9.47
N LEU A 323 -16.49 26.80 -8.90
CA LEU A 323 -16.06 27.62 -7.76
C LEU A 323 -15.89 29.10 -8.13
N GLY A 324 -15.42 29.39 -9.35
CA GLY A 324 -15.34 30.75 -9.88
C GLY A 324 -16.71 31.38 -10.14
N TYR A 325 -17.69 30.59 -10.57
CA TYR A 325 -19.09 31.03 -10.71
C TYR A 325 -19.73 31.31 -9.35
N GLU A 326 -19.52 30.46 -8.34
CA GLU A 326 -20.03 30.68 -6.98
C GLU A 326 -19.45 31.96 -6.37
N HIS A 327 -18.14 32.20 -6.50
CA HIS A 327 -17.51 33.42 -5.99
C HIS A 327 -18.00 34.70 -6.70
N SER A 328 -18.27 34.64 -8.01
CA SER A 328 -18.84 35.77 -8.74
C SER A 328 -20.31 36.01 -8.38
N SER A 329 -21.10 34.95 -8.15
CA SER A 329 -22.49 35.07 -7.71
C SER A 329 -22.62 35.61 -6.28
N SER A 330 -21.76 35.20 -5.35
CA SER A 330 -21.76 35.70 -3.97
C SER A 330 -21.38 37.19 -3.89
N ILE A 331 -20.36 37.63 -4.65
CA ILE A 331 -19.98 39.05 -4.74
C ILE A 331 -21.11 39.89 -5.36
N THR A 332 -21.78 39.37 -6.39
CA THR A 332 -22.88 40.11 -7.04
C THR A 332 -24.09 40.23 -6.12
N GLN A 333 -24.39 39.20 -5.33
CA GLN A 333 -25.51 39.20 -4.39
C GLN A 333 -25.25 40.08 -3.17
N GLU A 334 -24.00 40.12 -2.66
CA GLU A 334 -23.58 41.02 -1.58
C GLU A 334 -23.55 42.50 -2.04
N ARG A 335 -23.13 42.75 -3.29
CA ARG A 335 -23.13 44.10 -3.89
C ARG A 335 -24.55 44.60 -4.20
N CYS A 336 -25.46 43.73 -4.63
CA CYS A 336 -26.88 44.07 -4.79
C CYS A 336 -27.60 44.27 -3.45
N GLY A 337 -27.30 43.46 -2.43
CA GLY A 337 -27.84 43.63 -1.08
C GLY A 337 -27.40 44.96 -0.43
N ASN A 338 -26.13 45.33 -0.59
CA ASN A 338 -25.62 46.61 -0.09
C ASN A 338 -26.17 47.82 -0.86
N MET A 339 -26.40 47.71 -2.18
CA MET A 339 -27.08 48.77 -2.95
C MET A 339 -28.56 48.95 -2.56
N ALA A 340 -29.28 47.85 -2.29
CA ALA A 340 -30.69 47.92 -1.88
C ALA A 340 -30.86 48.54 -0.47
N ASN A 341 -29.89 48.33 0.43
CA ASN A 341 -29.91 48.97 1.75
C ASN A 341 -29.55 50.46 1.70
N LEU A 342 -28.71 50.90 0.74
CA LEU A 342 -28.36 52.32 0.55
C LEU A 342 -29.50 53.14 -0.07
N THR A 343 -30.39 52.54 -0.86
CA THR A 343 -31.56 53.22 -1.43
C THR A 343 -32.78 53.26 -0.49
N ALA A 344 -32.79 52.48 0.60
CA ALA A 344 -33.87 52.47 1.58
C ALA A 344 -33.67 53.48 2.73
N THR A 345 -32.54 54.18 2.79
CA THR A 345 -32.16 55.12 3.87
C THR A 345 -32.15 56.60 3.47
N ASN A 346 -32.75 56.97 2.32
CA ASN A 346 -32.92 58.37 1.91
C ASN A 346 -34.39 58.77 1.84
#